data_AF-A0A317C9S8-F1
#
_entry.id   AF-A0A317C9S8-F1
#
_cell.length_a   1.000
_cell.length_b   1.000
_cell.length_c   1.000
_cell.angle_alpha   90.00
_cell.angle_beta   90.00
_cell.angle_gamma   90.00
#
_symmetry.space_group_name_H-M   'P 1'
#
loop_
_entity.id
_entity.type
_entity.pdbx_description
1 polymer ?
#
loop_
_entity_poly.entity_id
_entity_poly.type
_entity_poly.pdbx_seq_one_letter_code
_entity_poly.pdbx_strand_id
1 'polypeptide(L)'
;MAFRANEAVTDGFESARNYLIPRDLESSEREKSERMLLDITKRYGPAIKEYPSWHPLVAAQNEPFVRWPDTVPSHKCGYRGLDHTTYFANAFISCPYHEEALLESVEALKYSSHVAEISATKLDVKFYHSDAIPILVKCDWHHEIYQNGMIPAAVAVPLMLKKEIPNYEQAKYAENWESMRPHFLGVPHGSRSSLFVDQKTALSMKKIWDLLVETGMFGPEKNKHKVY
;
A
#
# COMPACT_ATOMS: atom_id res chain seq x y z
N MET A 1 -0.92 6.40 21.40
CA MET A 1 0.30 5.59 21.67
C MET A 1 1.34 5.92 20.63
N ALA A 2 2.62 5.94 21.00
CA ALA A 2 3.69 6.07 20.01
C ALA A 2 3.67 4.84 19.09
N PHE A 3 3.80 5.05 17.78
CA PHE A 3 3.91 3.95 16.82
C PHE A 3 5.17 3.13 17.13
N ARG A 4 4.98 1.82 17.26
CA ARG A 4 6.04 0.84 17.50
C ARG A 4 6.02 -0.16 16.36
N ALA A 5 6.98 -0.03 15.44
CA ALA A 5 7.02 -0.83 14.22
C ALA A 5 6.94 -2.34 14.49
N ASN A 6 7.66 -2.85 15.50
CA ASN A 6 7.67 -4.27 15.83
C ASN A 6 6.30 -4.80 16.33
N GLU A 7 5.58 -4.00 17.12
CA GLU A 7 4.22 -4.35 17.56
C GLU A 7 3.28 -4.35 16.36
N ALA A 8 3.35 -3.31 15.53
CA ALA A 8 2.55 -3.22 14.31
C ALA A 8 2.79 -4.39 13.32
N VAL A 9 4.03 -4.85 13.18
CA VAL A 9 4.38 -6.03 12.37
C VAL A 9 3.76 -7.30 12.97
N THR A 10 3.91 -7.49 14.28
CA THR A 10 3.36 -8.66 14.99
C THR A 10 1.83 -8.71 14.90
N ASP A 11 1.18 -7.59 15.25
CA ASP A 11 -0.28 -7.47 15.21
C ASP A 11 -0.83 -7.65 13.80
N GLY A 12 -0.14 -7.07 12.80
CA GLY A 12 -0.49 -7.24 11.40
C GLY A 12 -0.42 -8.70 10.96
N PHE A 13 0.67 -9.40 11.30
CA PHE A 13 0.83 -10.82 10.98
C PHE A 13 -0.26 -11.67 11.62
N GLU A 14 -0.55 -11.46 12.92
CA GLU A 14 -1.60 -12.16 13.64
C GLU A 14 -2.99 -11.91 13.03
N SER A 15 -3.29 -10.68 12.65
CA SER A 15 -4.52 -10.33 11.95
C SER A 15 -4.63 -11.04 10.59
N ALA A 16 -3.56 -11.02 9.80
CA ALA A 16 -3.53 -11.70 8.50
C ALA A 16 -3.70 -13.22 8.65
N ARG A 17 -3.02 -13.83 9.63
CA ARG A 17 -3.14 -15.26 9.95
C ARG A 17 -4.56 -15.64 10.32
N ASN A 18 -5.17 -14.88 11.24
CA ASN A 18 -6.52 -15.14 11.72
C ASN A 18 -7.58 -14.97 10.62
N TYR A 19 -7.33 -14.10 9.64
CA TYR A 19 -8.23 -13.89 8.52
C TYR A 19 -8.05 -14.93 7.41
N LEU A 20 -6.80 -15.22 7.03
CA LEU A 20 -6.49 -16.07 5.88
C LEU A 20 -6.46 -17.56 6.19
N ILE A 21 -6.31 -17.99 7.45
CA ILE A 21 -6.14 -19.41 7.77
C ILE A 21 -7.36 -19.91 8.56
N PRO A 22 -8.29 -20.63 7.89
CA PRO A 22 -9.46 -21.20 8.55
C PRO A 22 -9.05 -22.18 9.65
N ARG A 23 -9.88 -22.24 10.71
CA ARG A 23 -9.57 -23.06 11.89
C ARG A 23 -9.85 -24.55 11.68
N ASP A 24 -10.70 -24.85 10.71
CA ASP A 24 -11.23 -26.16 10.33
C ASP A 24 -10.43 -26.84 9.22
N LEU A 25 -9.34 -26.22 8.73
CA LEU A 25 -8.40 -26.90 7.85
C LEU A 25 -7.74 -28.10 8.55
N GLU A 26 -7.53 -29.17 7.78
CA GLU A 26 -6.71 -30.30 8.19
C GLU A 26 -5.30 -29.84 8.60
N SER A 27 -4.73 -30.47 9.62
CA SER A 27 -3.47 -30.02 10.24
C SER A 27 -2.33 -29.82 9.22
N SER A 28 -2.21 -30.72 8.24
CA SER A 28 -1.16 -30.64 7.21
C SER A 28 -1.37 -29.49 6.22
N GLU A 29 -2.60 -29.21 5.82
CA GLU A 29 -2.95 -28.07 4.95
C GLU A 29 -2.75 -26.76 5.70
N ARG A 30 -3.17 -26.72 6.95
CA ARG A 30 -2.97 -25.56 7.83
C ARG A 30 -1.49 -25.21 7.96
N GLU A 31 -0.63 -26.18 8.24
CA GLU A 31 0.82 -25.95 8.31
C GLU A 31 1.39 -25.44 6.97
N LYS A 32 0.91 -25.97 5.84
CA LYS A 32 1.33 -25.50 4.50
C LYS A 32 0.95 -24.04 4.29
N SER A 33 -0.28 -23.67 4.64
CA SER A 33 -0.79 -22.29 4.58
C SER A 33 -0.04 -21.34 5.52
N GLU A 34 0.26 -21.78 6.76
CA GLU A 34 1.04 -20.99 7.73
C GLU A 34 2.46 -20.74 7.23
N ARG A 35 3.13 -21.76 6.67
CA ARG A 35 4.45 -21.61 6.04
C ARG A 35 4.43 -20.64 4.86
N MET A 36 3.43 -20.75 3.99
CA MET A 36 3.27 -19.84 2.84
C MET A 36 3.06 -18.39 3.29
N LEU A 37 2.25 -18.16 4.33
CA LEU A 37 2.02 -16.82 4.87
C LEU A 37 3.30 -16.21 5.46
N LEU A 38 4.11 -17.02 6.17
CA LEU A 38 5.42 -16.60 6.68
C LEU A 38 6.38 -16.25 5.55
N ASP A 39 6.44 -17.06 4.50
CA ASP A 39 7.30 -16.82 3.34
C ASP A 39 6.91 -15.54 2.59
N ILE A 40 5.61 -15.30 2.39
CA ILE A 40 5.08 -14.07 1.81
C ILE A 40 5.46 -12.86 2.66
N THR A 41 5.27 -12.94 3.98
CA THR A 41 5.62 -11.86 4.91
C THR A 41 7.11 -11.54 4.89
N LYS A 42 7.96 -12.58 4.84
CA LYS A 42 9.42 -12.42 4.77
C LYS A 42 9.88 -11.80 3.46
N ARG A 43 9.23 -12.16 2.34
CA ARG A 43 9.66 -11.75 1.00
C ARG A 43 9.11 -10.39 0.59
N TYR A 44 7.85 -10.13 0.88
CA TYR A 44 7.14 -8.93 0.41
C TYR A 44 6.89 -7.91 1.52
N GLY A 45 7.29 -8.23 2.75
CA GLY A 45 7.19 -7.34 3.90
C GLY A 45 5.94 -7.59 4.76
N PRO A 46 5.81 -6.82 5.85
CA PRO A 46 4.78 -7.05 6.86
C PRO A 46 3.37 -6.81 6.33
N ALA A 47 2.39 -7.40 7.00
CA ALA A 47 0.99 -7.12 6.75
C ALA A 47 0.67 -5.65 7.11
N ILE A 48 -0.13 -5.00 6.26
CA ILE A 48 -0.51 -3.59 6.36
C ILE A 48 -2.02 -3.45 6.22
N LYS A 49 -2.55 -2.28 6.60
CA LYS A 49 -3.97 -1.95 6.43
C LYS A 49 -4.23 -1.15 5.17
N GLU A 50 -3.32 -0.21 4.88
CA GLU A 50 -3.44 0.69 3.74
C GLU A 50 -2.06 1.04 3.20
N TYR A 51 -1.95 1.14 1.88
CA TYR A 51 -0.76 1.60 1.18
C TYR A 51 -0.66 3.13 1.22
N PRO A 52 0.56 3.68 1.11
CA PRO A 52 0.71 5.03 0.63
C PRO A 52 0.02 5.18 -0.73
N SER A 53 -0.68 6.29 -0.94
CA SER A 53 -1.41 6.63 -2.18
C SER A 53 -0.52 6.66 -3.44
N TRP A 54 0.79 6.80 -3.25
CA TRP A 54 1.81 6.81 -4.29
C TRP A 54 2.41 5.42 -4.57
N HIS A 55 2.03 4.40 -3.79
CA HIS A 55 2.56 3.05 -3.94
C HIS A 55 2.04 2.39 -5.24
N PRO A 56 2.87 1.69 -6.03
CA PRO A 56 2.46 1.14 -7.33
C PRO A 56 1.19 0.29 -7.30
N LEU A 57 0.99 -0.49 -6.22
CA LEU A 57 -0.21 -1.33 -6.05
C LEU A 57 -1.53 -0.55 -5.96
N VAL A 58 -1.52 0.75 -5.70
CA VAL A 58 -2.73 1.59 -5.63
C VAL A 58 -2.66 2.84 -6.51
N ALA A 59 -1.47 3.17 -7.01
CA ALA A 59 -1.21 4.34 -7.84
C ALA A 59 -1.39 4.10 -9.34
N ALA A 60 -1.73 2.88 -9.78
CA ALA A 60 -1.93 2.53 -11.19
C ALA A 60 -3.18 3.15 -11.85
N GLN A 61 -3.66 4.26 -11.30
CA GLN A 61 -4.81 5.00 -11.81
C GLN A 61 -4.39 5.84 -13.01
N ASN A 62 -5.11 5.70 -14.13
CA ASN A 62 -4.92 6.55 -15.33
C ASN A 62 -5.60 7.93 -15.21
N GLU A 63 -6.17 8.24 -14.05
CA GLU A 63 -6.89 9.49 -13.80
C GLU A 63 -5.88 10.58 -13.38
N PRO A 64 -5.79 11.71 -14.13
CA PRO A 64 -4.86 12.79 -13.80
C PRO A 64 -5.26 13.55 -12.53
N PHE A 65 -6.49 13.38 -12.04
CA PHE A 65 -6.99 14.05 -10.85
C PHE A 65 -7.81 13.08 -9.99
N VAL A 66 -7.49 13.04 -8.69
CA VAL A 66 -8.20 12.16 -7.74
C VAL A 66 -8.44 12.91 -6.44
N ARG A 67 -9.71 13.30 -6.17
CA ARG A 67 -10.08 14.00 -4.92
C ARG A 67 -9.75 13.19 -3.66
N TRP A 68 -9.83 11.87 -3.76
CA TRP A 68 -9.64 10.94 -2.65
C TRP A 68 -8.77 9.78 -3.13
N PRO A 69 -7.45 9.83 -2.91
CA PRO A 69 -6.57 8.80 -3.41
C PRO A 69 -6.93 7.44 -2.79
N ASP A 70 -6.99 6.41 -3.62
CA ASP A 70 -7.15 5.04 -3.14
C ASP A 70 -5.88 4.61 -2.41
N THR A 71 -6.06 4.06 -1.21
CA THR A 71 -4.99 3.50 -0.37
C THR A 71 -5.11 1.98 -0.25
N VAL A 72 -6.07 1.38 -0.93
CA VAL A 72 -6.25 -0.08 -1.02
C VAL A 72 -6.48 -0.49 -2.48
N PRO A 73 -6.02 -1.69 -2.91
CA PRO A 73 -6.33 -2.23 -4.22
C PRO A 73 -7.84 -2.27 -4.47
N SER A 74 -8.26 -1.73 -5.61
CA SER A 74 -9.66 -1.66 -5.99
C SER A 74 -9.81 -1.62 -7.52
N HIS A 75 -11.06 -1.62 -8.01
CA HIS A 75 -11.36 -1.40 -9.43
C HIS A 75 -10.79 -0.09 -9.97
N LYS A 76 -10.67 0.95 -9.13
CA LYS A 76 -10.09 2.24 -9.53
C LYS A 76 -8.59 2.14 -9.75
N CYS A 77 -7.93 1.19 -9.08
CA CYS A 77 -6.52 0.88 -9.26
C CYS A 77 -6.28 -0.10 -10.42
N GLY A 78 -7.35 -0.49 -11.13
CA GLY A 78 -7.30 -1.40 -12.28
C GLY A 78 -7.61 -2.86 -11.95
N TYR A 79 -7.72 -3.26 -10.68
CA TYR A 79 -7.97 -4.67 -10.31
C TYR A 79 -9.44 -5.04 -10.37
N ARG A 80 -9.75 -6.15 -11.03
CA ARG A 80 -11.11 -6.72 -11.09
C ARG A 80 -11.14 -8.06 -10.37
N GLY A 81 -12.32 -8.49 -9.91
CA GLY A 81 -12.47 -9.79 -9.23
C GLY A 81 -11.71 -9.91 -7.91
N LEU A 82 -11.41 -8.80 -7.24
CA LEU A 82 -10.89 -8.83 -5.88
C LEU A 82 -11.95 -9.37 -4.93
N ASP A 83 -11.54 -10.27 -4.06
CA ASP A 83 -12.35 -10.81 -2.98
C ASP A 83 -11.45 -11.24 -1.81
N HIS A 84 -11.96 -11.08 -0.58
CA HIS A 84 -11.27 -11.46 0.66
C HIS A 84 -9.78 -11.08 0.68
N THR A 85 -9.50 -9.79 0.50
CA THR A 85 -8.15 -9.30 0.25
C THR A 85 -7.40 -8.94 1.54
N THR A 86 -6.15 -9.38 1.64
CA THR A 86 -5.20 -9.03 2.71
C THR A 86 -3.95 -8.39 2.13
N TYR A 87 -3.45 -7.34 2.77
CA TYR A 87 -2.37 -6.50 2.22
C TYR A 87 -1.04 -6.69 2.96
N PHE A 88 0.05 -6.61 2.21
CA PHE A 88 1.44 -6.62 2.65
C PHE A 88 2.19 -5.46 2.00
N ALA A 89 3.32 -5.04 2.58
CA ALA A 89 4.04 -3.85 2.11
C ALA A 89 4.32 -3.83 0.59
N ASN A 90 4.68 -4.96 -0.02
CA ASN A 90 4.95 -5.06 -1.46
C ASN A 90 4.09 -6.10 -2.18
N ALA A 91 2.98 -6.54 -1.59
CA ALA A 91 2.08 -7.52 -2.20
C ALA A 91 0.69 -7.48 -1.56
N PHE A 92 -0.30 -8.06 -2.20
CA PHE A 92 -1.55 -8.43 -1.56
C PHE A 92 -1.98 -9.83 -1.97
N ILE A 93 -2.77 -10.47 -1.13
CA ILE A 93 -3.41 -11.75 -1.42
C ILE A 93 -4.90 -11.50 -1.56
N SER A 94 -5.50 -11.98 -2.65
CA SER A 94 -6.95 -12.04 -2.81
C SER A 94 -7.37 -13.49 -2.94
N CYS A 95 -8.52 -13.85 -2.37
CA CYS A 95 -9.04 -15.21 -2.40
C CYS A 95 -10.40 -15.27 -3.12
N PRO A 96 -10.47 -14.95 -4.43
CA PRO A 96 -11.72 -15.06 -5.18
C PRO A 96 -12.12 -16.50 -5.46
N TYR A 97 -13.40 -16.69 -5.80
CA TYR A 97 -13.94 -17.96 -6.28
C TYR A 97 -13.81 -18.13 -7.81
N HIS A 98 -13.44 -17.04 -8.52
CA HIS A 98 -13.12 -17.01 -9.95
C HIS A 98 -11.87 -16.14 -10.17
N GLU A 99 -10.91 -16.63 -10.93
CA GLU A 99 -9.55 -16.06 -11.00
C GLU A 99 -9.33 -15.16 -12.22
N GLU A 100 -10.11 -15.35 -13.28
CA GLU A 100 -9.85 -14.84 -14.61
C GLU A 100 -9.82 -13.31 -14.61
N ALA A 101 -10.83 -12.68 -14.00
CA ALA A 101 -10.95 -11.23 -13.93
C ALA A 101 -9.74 -10.58 -13.22
N LEU A 102 -9.22 -11.21 -12.16
CA LEU A 102 -8.08 -10.70 -11.42
C LEU A 102 -6.78 -10.87 -12.21
N LEU A 103 -6.52 -12.08 -12.73
CA LEU A 103 -5.31 -12.36 -13.50
C LEU A 103 -5.22 -11.50 -14.77
N GLU A 104 -6.32 -11.37 -15.51
CA GLU A 104 -6.40 -10.49 -16.69
C GLU A 104 -6.15 -9.02 -16.32
N SER A 105 -6.71 -8.57 -15.20
CA SER A 105 -6.55 -7.18 -14.77
C SER A 105 -5.11 -6.86 -14.38
N VAL A 106 -4.41 -7.79 -13.73
CA VAL A 106 -3.00 -7.64 -13.37
C VAL A 106 -2.13 -7.66 -14.63
N GLU A 107 -2.39 -8.55 -15.59
CA GLU A 107 -1.62 -8.59 -16.84
C GLU A 107 -1.76 -7.27 -17.62
N ALA A 108 -2.95 -6.67 -17.63
CA ALA A 108 -3.17 -5.35 -18.22
C ALA A 108 -2.36 -4.22 -17.53
N LEU A 109 -2.06 -4.37 -16.24
CA LEU A 109 -1.24 -3.42 -15.48
C LEU A 109 0.26 -3.54 -15.74
N LYS A 110 0.75 -4.67 -16.27
CA LYS A 110 2.18 -4.94 -16.45
C LYS A 110 2.92 -3.86 -17.24
N TYR A 111 2.22 -3.15 -18.12
CA TYR A 111 2.77 -2.09 -18.98
C TYR A 111 2.60 -0.66 -18.42
N SER A 112 2.07 -0.52 -17.21
CA SER A 112 1.62 0.79 -16.67
C SER A 112 2.68 1.57 -15.89
N SER A 113 3.78 0.94 -15.46
CA SER A 113 4.71 1.55 -14.51
C SER A 113 6.17 1.32 -14.87
N HIS A 114 6.96 2.39 -14.89
CA HIS A 114 8.42 2.33 -15.05
C HIS A 114 9.17 2.11 -13.73
N VAL A 115 8.48 2.22 -12.57
CA VAL A 115 9.12 2.16 -11.25
C VAL A 115 9.07 0.78 -10.59
N ALA A 116 8.14 -0.07 -11.02
CA ALA A 116 7.94 -1.42 -10.49
C ALA A 116 7.15 -2.27 -11.48
N GLU A 117 7.37 -3.58 -11.42
CA GLU A 117 6.60 -4.59 -12.11
C GLU A 117 5.53 -5.16 -11.16
N ILE A 118 4.29 -5.23 -11.62
CA ILE A 118 3.18 -5.87 -10.90
C ILE A 118 2.87 -7.19 -11.61
N SER A 119 2.80 -8.28 -10.85
CA SER A 119 2.47 -9.60 -11.39
C SER A 119 1.66 -10.42 -10.40
N ALA A 120 0.96 -11.44 -10.91
CA ALA A 120 0.10 -12.31 -10.12
C ALA A 120 0.52 -13.77 -10.24
N THR A 121 0.33 -14.53 -9.16
CA THR A 121 0.59 -15.97 -9.15
C THR A 121 -0.39 -16.66 -8.22
N LYS A 122 -0.97 -17.77 -8.69
CA LYS A 122 -1.83 -18.62 -7.85
C LYS A 122 -0.97 -19.30 -6.79
N LEU A 123 -1.49 -19.38 -5.57
CA LEU A 123 -0.81 -20.07 -4.49
C LEU A 123 -1.37 -21.49 -4.36
N ASP A 124 -0.48 -22.47 -4.26
CA ASP A 124 -0.84 -23.86 -3.99
C ASP A 124 -1.05 -24.08 -2.47
N VAL A 125 -1.98 -23.33 -1.88
CA VAL A 125 -2.39 -23.45 -0.47
C VAL A 125 -3.87 -23.11 -0.32
N LYS A 126 -4.44 -23.35 0.86
CA LYS A 126 -5.79 -22.92 1.22
C LYS A 126 -5.71 -21.65 2.05
N PHE A 127 -6.24 -20.55 1.52
CA PHE A 127 -6.48 -19.33 2.27
C PHE A 127 -7.95 -18.92 2.19
N TYR A 128 -8.43 -18.34 3.27
CA TYR A 128 -9.80 -17.87 3.52
C TYR A 128 -10.89 -18.95 3.49
N HIS A 129 -10.94 -19.80 2.45
CA HIS A 129 -11.90 -20.88 2.29
C HIS A 129 -11.31 -22.01 1.43
N SER A 130 -11.80 -23.25 1.59
CA SER A 130 -11.33 -24.42 0.83
C SER A 130 -11.51 -24.28 -0.69
N ASP A 131 -12.59 -23.63 -1.09
CA ASP A 131 -12.99 -23.42 -2.49
C ASP A 131 -12.48 -22.10 -3.09
N ALA A 132 -11.87 -21.24 -2.28
CA ALA A 132 -11.26 -20.02 -2.79
C ALA A 132 -9.96 -20.35 -3.54
N ILE A 133 -9.60 -19.49 -4.48
CA ILE A 133 -8.36 -19.58 -5.27
C ILE A 133 -7.45 -18.46 -4.80
N PRO A 134 -6.49 -18.73 -3.89
CA PRO A 134 -5.64 -17.67 -3.38
C PRO A 134 -4.66 -17.20 -4.46
N ILE A 135 -4.71 -15.91 -4.77
CA ILE A 135 -3.85 -15.26 -5.75
C ILE A 135 -2.99 -14.24 -5.01
N LEU A 136 -1.67 -14.40 -5.12
CA LEU A 136 -0.71 -13.41 -4.70
C LEU A 136 -0.48 -12.43 -5.85
N VAL A 137 -0.75 -11.16 -5.61
CA VAL A 137 -0.33 -10.06 -6.47
C VAL A 137 0.84 -9.36 -5.80
N LYS A 138 1.98 -9.27 -6.49
CA LYS A 138 3.22 -8.71 -5.96
C LYS A 138 3.69 -7.51 -6.76
N CYS A 139 4.45 -6.65 -6.10
CA CYS A 139 5.10 -5.48 -6.66
C CYS A 139 6.62 -5.66 -6.50
N ASP A 140 7.31 -5.85 -7.62
CA ASP A 140 8.77 -5.94 -7.66
C ASP A 140 9.33 -4.58 -8.12
N TRP A 141 10.06 -3.89 -7.25
CA TRP A 141 10.63 -2.57 -7.54
C TRP A 141 11.76 -2.65 -8.57
N HIS A 142 11.77 -1.75 -9.56
CA HIS A 142 12.90 -1.62 -10.50
C HIS A 142 14.08 -0.82 -9.89
N HIS A 143 13.78 0.01 -8.89
CA HIS A 143 14.78 0.77 -8.14
C HIS A 143 15.23 0.00 -6.91
N GLU A 144 16.48 0.24 -6.49
CA GLU A 144 16.98 -0.31 -5.24
C GLU A 144 16.19 0.25 -4.05
N ILE A 145 15.56 -0.66 -3.30
CA ILE A 145 15.02 -0.41 -1.97
C ILE A 145 16.04 -0.82 -0.91
N TYR A 146 15.89 -0.35 0.32
CA TYR A 146 16.78 -0.75 1.40
C TYR A 146 16.64 -2.24 1.70
N GLN A 147 17.73 -2.88 2.18
CA GLN A 147 17.75 -4.31 2.49
C GLN A 147 16.70 -4.74 3.52
N ASN A 148 16.25 -3.81 4.37
CA ASN A 148 15.19 -4.03 5.34
C ASN A 148 13.77 -3.83 4.76
N GLY A 149 13.65 -3.71 3.43
CA GLY A 149 12.38 -3.53 2.71
C GLY A 149 11.85 -2.09 2.71
N MET A 150 12.54 -1.14 3.34
CA MET A 150 12.11 0.26 3.40
C MET A 150 12.45 0.99 2.09
N ILE A 151 11.55 1.87 1.66
CA ILE A 151 11.66 2.62 0.41
C ILE A 151 12.46 3.90 0.66
N PRO A 152 13.54 4.17 -0.10
CA PRO A 152 14.35 5.37 0.08
C PRO A 152 13.63 6.63 -0.40
N ALA A 153 14.05 7.78 0.13
CA ALA A 153 13.54 9.09 -0.32
C ALA A 153 13.67 9.32 -1.83
N ALA A 154 14.73 8.82 -2.45
CA ALA A 154 14.95 8.92 -3.90
C ALA A 154 13.84 8.24 -4.74
N VAL A 155 13.07 7.32 -4.14
CA VAL A 155 11.94 6.64 -4.78
C VAL A 155 10.61 7.21 -4.26
N ALA A 156 10.45 7.31 -2.94
CA ALA A 156 9.18 7.73 -2.34
C ALA A 156 8.81 9.19 -2.65
N VAL A 157 9.79 10.11 -2.67
CA VAL A 157 9.53 11.54 -2.92
C VAL A 157 9.04 11.78 -4.35
N PRO A 158 9.70 11.30 -5.42
CA PRO A 158 9.19 11.48 -6.78
C PRO A 158 7.79 10.90 -6.97
N LEU A 159 7.49 9.74 -6.38
CA LEU A 159 6.17 9.13 -6.47
C LEU A 159 5.10 9.94 -5.73
N MET A 160 5.40 10.43 -4.53
CA MET A 160 4.54 11.35 -3.79
C MET A 160 4.26 12.61 -4.62
N LEU A 161 5.30 13.23 -5.19
CA LEU A 161 5.15 14.44 -6.00
C LEU A 161 4.35 14.18 -7.28
N LYS A 162 4.61 13.06 -7.97
CA LYS A 162 3.84 12.65 -9.15
C LYS A 162 2.35 12.51 -8.83
N LYS A 163 2.01 12.01 -7.63
CA LYS A 163 0.63 11.86 -7.20
C LYS A 163 -0.02 13.18 -6.79
N GLU A 164 0.70 14.03 -6.06
CA GLU A 164 0.09 15.18 -5.39
C GLU A 164 0.18 16.49 -6.16
N ILE A 165 1.25 16.72 -6.94
CA ILE A 165 1.41 17.98 -7.68
C ILE A 165 0.19 18.26 -8.56
N PRO A 166 -0.35 17.32 -9.37
CA PRO A 166 -1.49 17.60 -10.25
C PRO A 166 -2.73 18.17 -9.55
N ASN A 167 -2.90 17.93 -8.24
CA ASN A 167 -4.03 18.43 -7.49
C ASN A 167 -4.06 19.98 -7.38
N TYR A 168 -2.95 20.68 -7.67
CA TYR A 168 -2.88 22.15 -7.62
C TYR A 168 -3.90 22.83 -8.55
N GLU A 169 -4.26 22.19 -9.67
CA GLU A 169 -5.20 22.76 -10.65
C GLU A 169 -6.62 22.94 -10.08
N GLN A 170 -6.99 22.15 -9.08
CA GLN A 170 -8.33 22.13 -8.51
C GLN A 170 -8.36 22.34 -6.99
N ALA A 171 -7.20 22.44 -6.36
CA ALA A 171 -7.09 22.64 -4.92
C ALA A 171 -7.67 24.01 -4.53
N LYS A 172 -8.52 23.98 -3.50
CA LYS A 172 -9.05 25.21 -2.86
C LYS A 172 -8.31 25.55 -1.57
N TYR A 173 -7.68 24.54 -0.97
CA TYR A 173 -6.99 24.64 0.31
C TYR A 173 -5.78 23.74 0.30
N ALA A 174 -4.72 24.19 0.97
CA ALA A 174 -3.56 23.37 1.26
C ALA A 174 -3.83 22.49 2.51
N GLU A 175 -3.71 21.17 2.33
CA GLU A 175 -3.71 20.20 3.42
C GLU A 175 -2.30 20.10 4.01
N ASN A 176 -2.18 20.11 5.34
CA ASN A 176 -0.87 20.05 5.99
C ASN A 176 -0.35 18.60 6.11
N TRP A 177 0.89 18.45 6.58
CA TRP A 177 1.48 17.13 6.81
C TRP A 177 0.62 16.23 7.71
N GLU A 178 0.01 16.76 8.77
CA GLU A 178 -0.74 15.92 9.72
C GLU A 178 -2.00 15.32 9.08
N SER A 179 -2.68 16.06 8.20
CA SER A 179 -3.81 15.53 7.41
C SER A 179 -3.37 14.58 6.30
N MET A 180 -2.24 14.84 5.64
CA MET A 180 -1.80 14.05 4.48
C MET A 180 -0.94 12.84 4.84
N ARG A 181 -0.36 12.80 6.05
CA ARG A 181 0.57 11.76 6.48
C ARG A 181 0.04 10.33 6.28
N PRO A 182 -1.23 9.99 6.57
CA PRO A 182 -1.75 8.65 6.29
C PRO A 182 -1.63 8.26 4.82
N HIS A 183 -1.91 9.18 3.89
CA HIS A 183 -1.77 8.96 2.44
C HIS A 183 -0.31 8.89 1.98
N PHE A 184 0.62 9.47 2.72
CA PHE A 184 2.05 9.45 2.40
C PHE A 184 2.79 8.28 3.01
N LEU A 185 2.37 7.82 4.19
CA LEU A 185 3.07 6.80 4.95
C LEU A 185 2.37 5.44 4.91
N GLY A 186 1.13 5.36 4.43
CA GLY A 186 0.29 4.17 4.55
C GLY A 186 -0.09 3.89 6.00
N VAL A 187 -0.75 2.77 6.26
CA VAL A 187 -1.19 2.36 7.60
C VAL A 187 -0.71 0.93 7.86
N PRO A 188 -0.06 0.66 9.01
CA PRO A 188 0.16 1.55 10.15
C PRO A 188 1.38 2.48 9.99
N HIS A 189 1.32 3.64 10.65
CA HIS A 189 2.39 4.62 10.66
C HIS A 189 2.52 5.34 12.00
N GLY A 190 3.70 5.91 12.23
CA GLY A 190 3.98 6.87 13.28
C GLY A 190 3.94 8.30 12.78
N SER A 191 4.45 9.23 13.60
CA SER A 191 4.51 10.63 13.20
C SER A 191 5.55 10.91 12.12
N ARG A 192 6.58 10.07 12.04
CA ARG A 192 7.78 10.26 11.23
C ARG A 192 8.33 8.94 10.65
N SER A 193 7.56 7.86 10.59
CA SER A 193 8.00 6.58 9.99
C SER A 193 6.79 5.68 9.76
N SER A 194 6.94 4.64 8.94
CA SER A 194 5.93 3.59 8.78
C SER A 194 6.58 2.25 8.46
N LEU A 195 5.76 1.28 8.03
CA LEU A 195 6.25 0.01 7.49
C LEU A 195 6.74 0.10 6.04
N PHE A 196 6.65 1.29 5.42
CA PHE A 196 7.10 1.54 4.04
C PHE A 196 8.37 2.38 3.98
N VAL A 197 8.49 3.38 4.86
CA VAL A 197 9.59 4.34 4.83
C VAL A 197 10.18 4.55 6.22
N ASP A 198 11.50 4.72 6.26
CA ASP A 198 12.23 5.01 7.49
C ASP A 198 12.08 6.47 7.92
N GLN A 199 12.66 6.80 9.08
CA GLN A 199 12.54 8.14 9.64
C GLN A 199 13.19 9.23 8.78
N LYS A 200 14.33 8.92 8.18
CA LYS A 200 15.05 9.83 7.29
C LYS A 200 14.22 10.16 6.05
N THR A 201 13.59 9.13 5.46
CA THR A 201 12.75 9.28 4.27
C THR A 201 11.48 10.06 4.59
N ALA A 202 10.75 9.69 5.64
CA ALA A 202 9.54 10.40 6.04
C ALA A 202 9.79 11.89 6.37
N LEU A 203 10.91 12.21 7.02
CA LEU A 203 11.30 13.60 7.27
C LEU A 203 11.61 14.36 5.99
N SER A 204 12.18 13.69 4.98
CA SER A 204 12.44 14.30 3.67
C SER A 204 11.14 14.58 2.93
N MET A 205 10.20 13.62 2.92
CA MET A 205 8.86 13.80 2.37
C MET A 205 8.13 14.97 3.05
N LYS A 206 8.17 15.03 4.39
CA LYS A 206 7.57 16.12 5.16
C LYS A 206 8.11 17.49 4.77
N LYS A 207 9.44 17.66 4.76
CA LYS A 207 10.07 18.94 4.42
C LYS A 207 9.66 19.45 3.05
N ILE A 208 9.57 18.54 2.08
CA ILE A 208 9.16 18.88 0.72
C ILE A 208 7.68 19.26 0.67
N TRP A 209 6.81 18.49 1.33
CA TRP A 209 5.39 18.81 1.39
C TRP A 209 5.12 20.16 2.06
N ASP A 210 5.74 20.40 3.22
CA ASP A 210 5.61 21.66 3.95
C ASP A 210 6.07 22.85 3.07
N LEU A 211 7.17 22.70 2.33
CA LEU A 211 7.63 23.72 1.38
C LEU A 211 6.61 23.99 0.27
N LEU A 212 6.00 22.95 -0.32
CA LEU A 212 4.97 23.12 -1.36
C LEU A 212 3.74 23.86 -0.80
N VAL A 213 3.30 23.50 0.40
CA VAL A 213 2.20 24.19 1.10
C VAL A 213 2.53 25.67 1.33
N GLU A 214 3.75 25.98 1.78
CA GLU A 214 4.22 27.35 2.04
C GLU A 214 4.28 28.23 0.78
N THR A 215 4.43 27.64 -0.42
CA THR A 215 4.37 28.41 -1.67
C THR A 215 2.99 29.00 -1.97
N GLY A 216 1.93 28.48 -1.33
CA GLY A 216 0.55 28.83 -1.61
C GLY A 216 -0.03 28.19 -2.88
N MET A 217 0.70 27.27 -3.54
CA MET A 217 0.26 26.67 -4.81
C MET A 217 -1.06 25.89 -4.73
N PHE A 218 -1.42 25.38 -3.55
CA PHE A 218 -2.68 24.66 -3.31
C PHE A 218 -3.78 25.55 -2.71
N GLY A 219 -3.55 26.87 -2.63
CA GLY A 219 -4.42 27.81 -1.94
C GLY A 219 -4.10 27.96 -0.44
N PRO A 220 -4.96 28.65 0.32
CA PRO A 220 -4.73 28.90 1.75
C PRO A 220 -4.76 27.60 2.57
N GLU A 221 -3.99 27.56 3.66
CA GLU A 221 -4.04 26.41 4.58
C GLU A 221 -5.42 26.26 5.22
N LYS A 222 -5.98 25.06 5.14
CA LYS A 222 -7.35 24.72 5.57
C LYS A 222 -7.68 25.08 7.03
N ASN A 223 -6.67 25.31 7.86
CA ASN A 223 -6.82 25.56 9.30
C ASN A 223 -6.19 26.88 9.81
N LYS A 224 -5.71 27.78 8.95
CA LYS A 224 -5.18 29.10 9.37
C LYS A 224 -6.26 30.15 9.67
N HIS A 225 -7.55 29.84 9.50
CA HIS A 225 -8.68 30.75 9.75
C HIS A 225 -9.61 30.25 10.86
N LYS A 226 -9.05 29.92 12.03
CA LYS A 226 -9.77 30.02 13.30
C LYS A 226 -9.04 31.00 14.21
N VAL A 227 -9.08 32.27 13.83
CA VAL A 227 -8.90 33.38 14.76
C VAL A 227 -10.25 34.07 14.82
N TYR A 228 -11.01 33.78 15.89
CA TYR A 228 -12.09 34.67 16.32
C TYR A 228 -11.46 35.82 17.09
#